data_AF-A0A486XMG4-F1
#
_entry.id   AF-A0A486XMG4-F1
#
_cell.length_a   1.000
_cell.length_b   1.000
_cell.length_c   1.000
_cell.angle_alpha   90.00
_cell.angle_beta   90.00
_cell.angle_gamma   90.00
#
_symmetry.space_group_name_H-M   'P 1'
#
loop_
_entity.id
_entity.type
_entity.pdbx_description
1 polymer ?
#
loop_
_entity_poly.entity_id
_entity_poly.type
_entity_poly.pdbx_seq_one_letter_code
_entity_poly.pdbx_strand_id
1 'polypeptide(L)' 'MLPLYQLHIRLCLTKQLAAGRVELLKLDEDSDEYMEKANDLMVLDSIIAKIDCEQA' A
#
# COMPACT_ATOMS: atom_id res chain seq x y z
N MET A 1 -2.19 -21.32 1.24
CA MET A 1 -0.73 -21.10 1.09
C MET A 1 -0.56 -20.29 -0.18
N LEU A 2 -0.12 -19.03 -0.10
CA LEU A 2 0.12 -18.21 -1.28
C LEU A 2 1.15 -18.89 -2.20
N PRO A 3 0.93 -18.95 -3.52
CA PRO A 3 2.00 -19.19 -4.47
C PRO A 3 3.15 -18.22 -4.23
N LEU A 4 4.39 -18.68 -4.46
CA LEU A 4 5.60 -17.88 -4.24
C LEU A 4 5.55 -16.50 -4.93
N TYR A 5 4.92 -16.42 -6.11
CA TYR A 5 4.75 -15.15 -6.83
C TYR A 5 3.80 -14.19 -6.11
N GLN A 6 2.66 -14.66 -5.56
CA GLN A 6 1.75 -13.81 -4.80
C GLN A 6 2.40 -13.35 -3.49
N LEU A 7 3.15 -14.22 -2.81
CA LEU A 7 3.90 -13.84 -1.61
C LEU A 7 4.94 -12.74 -1.90
N HIS A 8 5.66 -12.87 -3.02
CA HIS A 8 6.64 -11.87 -3.45
C HIS A 8 5.98 -10.53 -3.77
N ILE A 9 4.88 -10.53 -4.52
CA ILE A 9 4.10 -9.32 -4.84
C ILE A 9 3.63 -8.66 -3.54
N ARG A 10 3.01 -9.42 -2.64
CA ARG A 10 2.53 -8.91 -1.34
C ARG A 10 3.65 -8.24 -0.53
N LEU A 11 4.82 -8.87 -0.46
CA LEU A 11 6.00 -8.34 0.24
C LEU A 11 6.48 -7.02 -0.37
N CYS A 12 6.54 -6.94 -1.69
CA CYS A 12 6.95 -5.72 -2.40
C CYS A 12 5.97 -4.58 -2.14
N LEU A 13 4.66 -4.84 -2.29
CA LEU A 13 3.62 -3.84 -2.05
C LEU A 13 3.61 -3.37 -0.59
N THR A 14 3.78 -4.28 0.37
CA THR A 14 3.84 -3.93 1.80
C THR A 14 5.03 -3.01 2.10
N LYS A 15 6.20 -3.26 1.49
CA LYS A 15 7.37 -2.39 1.63
C LYS A 15 7.12 -1.00 1.04
N GLN A 16 6.50 -0.93 -0.13
CA GLN A 16 6.16 0.35 -0.77
C GLN A 16 5.15 1.13 0.07
N LEU A 17 4.11 0.47 0.60
CA LEU A 17 3.12 1.09 1.49
C LEU A 17 3.78 1.65 2.76
N ALA A 18 4.69 0.90 3.37
CA ALA A 18 5.42 1.37 4.55
C ALA A 18 6.29 2.59 4.25
N ALA A 19 7.04 2.58 3.14
CA ALA A 19 7.85 3.71 2.71
C ALA A 19 6.99 4.94 2.39
N GLY A 20 5.90 4.75 1.64
CA GLY A 20 4.99 5.83 1.28
C GLY A 20 4.28 6.45 2.49
N ARG A 21 3.90 5.65 3.51
CA ARG A 21 3.37 6.18 4.78
C ARG A 21 4.38 7.08 5.49
N VAL A 22 5.67 6.73 5.49
CA VAL A 22 6.73 7.57 6.07
C VAL A 22 6.90 8.88 5.30
N GLU A 23 6.72 8.86 3.99
CA GLU A 23 6.76 10.08 3.18
C GLU A 23 5.51 10.94 3.35
N LEU A 24 4.32 10.33 3.47
CA LEU A 24 3.06 11.02 3.71
C LEU A 24 3.10 11.85 5.01
N LEU A 25 3.73 11.32 6.07
CA LEU A 25 3.92 12.01 7.35
C LEU A 25 4.77 13.29 7.26
N LYS A 26 5.45 13.52 6.13
CA LYS A 26 6.26 14.73 5.90
C LYS A 26 5.51 15.81 5.13
N LEU A 27 4.34 15.49 4.60
CA LEU A 27 3.51 16.40 3.82
C LEU A 27 2.54 17.14 4.74
N ASP A 28 2.12 18.32 4.29
CA ASP A 28 1.04 19.08 4.93
C ASP A 28 -0.30 18.42 4.60
N GLU A 29 -1.12 18.11 5.61
CA GLU A 29 -2.37 17.35 5.46
C GLU A 29 -3.41 18.08 4.59
N ASP A 30 -3.32 19.40 4.52
CA ASP A 30 -4.19 20.24 3.69
C ASP A 30 -3.68 20.41 2.24
N SER A 31 -2.53 19.83 1.90
CA SER A 31 -1.96 19.92 0.56
C SER A 31 -2.57 18.91 -0.42
N ASP A 32 -2.70 19.31 -1.69
CA ASP A 32 -3.13 18.41 -2.76
C ASP A 32 -2.20 17.20 -2.89
N GLU A 33 -0.90 17.39 -2.66
CA GLU A 33 0.11 16.31 -2.69
C GLU A 33 -0.15 15.26 -1.60
N TYR A 34 -0.52 15.68 -0.39
CA TYR A 34 -0.92 14.75 0.67
C TYR A 34 -2.17 13.96 0.27
N MET A 35 -3.17 14.63 -0.28
CA MET A 35 -4.44 14.01 -0.69
C MET A 35 -4.22 12.95 -1.79
N GLU A 36 -3.44 13.27 -2.81
CA GLU A 36 -3.08 12.35 -3.88
C GLU A 36 -2.33 11.14 -3.33
N LYS A 37 -1.31 11.38 -2.49
CA LYS A 37 -0.50 10.31 -1.92
C LYS A 37 -1.28 9.44 -0.93
N ALA A 38 -2.18 10.01 -0.15
CA ALA A 38 -3.06 9.27 0.74
C ALA A 38 -3.99 8.34 -0.06
N ASN A 39 -4.50 8.81 -1.21
CA ASN A 39 -5.31 8.01 -2.12
C ASN A 39 -4.51 6.82 -2.68
N ASP A 40 -3.31 7.07 -3.20
CA ASP A 40 -2.44 6.01 -3.71
C ASP A 40 -2.14 4.93 -2.67
N LEU A 41 -1.87 5.34 -1.42
CA LEU A 41 -1.61 4.42 -0.32
C LEU A 41 -2.86 3.62 0.07
N MET A 42 -4.05 4.20 -0.01
CA MET A 42 -5.32 3.50 0.22
C MET A 42 -5.59 2.44 -0.86
N VAL A 43 -5.27 2.75 -2.12
CA VAL A 43 -5.37 1.79 -3.24
C VAL A 43 -4.37 0.64 -3.04
N LEU A 44 -3.13 0.95 -2.67
CA LEU A 44 -2.10 -0.06 -2.35
C LEU A 44 -2.55 -1.00 -1.23
N ASP A 45 -3.08 -0.44 -0.13
CA ASP A 45 -3.59 -1.22 1.01
C ASP A 45 -4.76 -2.12 0.60
N SER A 46 -5.66 -1.61 -0.26
CA SER A 46 -6.78 -2.38 -0.84
C SER A 46 -6.32 -3.54 -1.73
N ILE A 47 -5.25 -3.36 -2.51
CA ILE A 47 -4.67 -4.42 -3.34
C ILE A 47 -4.07 -5.52 -2.44
N ILE A 48 -3.34 -5.13 -1.40
CA ILE A 48 -2.78 -6.08 -0.42
C ILE A 48 -3.91 -6.88 0.24
N ALA A 49 -4.96 -6.19 0.69
CA ALA A 49 -6.12 -6.84 1.30
C ALA A 49 -6.80 -7.84 0.34
N LYS A 50 -6.89 -7.54 -0.96
CA LYS A 50 -7.40 -8.48 -1.96
C LYS A 50 -6.52 -9.71 -2.13
N ILE A 51 -5.19 -9.54 -2.15
CA ILE A 51 -4.25 -10.67 -2.20
C ILE A 51 -4.40 -11.57 -0.96
N ASP A 52 -4.64 -10.96 0.21
CA ASP A 52 -4.89 -11.70 1.44
C ASP A 52 -6.29 -12.36 1.44
N CYS A 53 -7.32 -11.74 0.83
CA CYS A 53 -8.69 -12.28 0.74
C CYS A 53 -8.89 -13.34 -0.35
N GLU A 54 -8.08 -13.36 -1.42
CA GLU A 54 -8.05 -14.49 -2.37
C GLU A 54 -7.63 -15.82 -1.69
N GLN A 55 -7.32 -15.79 -0.39
CA GLN A 55 -7.08 -16.95 0.46
C GLN A 55 -8.27 -17.39 1.33
N ALA A 56 -9.41 -16.68 1.29
CA ALA A 56 -10.62 -17.00 2.08
C ALA A 56 -11.56 -17.98 1.37
#